data_AF-R1HMU9-F1
#
_entry.id   AF-R1HMU9-F1
#
_cell.length_a   1.000
_cell.length_b   1.000
_cell.length_c   1.000
_cell.angle_alpha   90.00
_cell.angle_beta   90.00
_cell.angle_gamma   90.00
#
_symmetry.space_group_name_H-M   'P 1'
#
loop_
_entity.id
_entity.type
_entity.pdbx_description
1 polymer ?
#
loop_
_entity_poly.entity_id
_entity_poly.type
_entity_poly.pdbx_seq_one_letter_code
_entity_poly.pdbx_strand_id
1 'polypeptide(L)'
;AEAALGRLIAACGGPGERTAARIGLLVQACDATAGLIGNRLFASLTGKPAEQPVLATRRRIGGEDVTVPLTGTPFGAGPRACPGSRHAEALATGVLEALRGFRLTERETTWVAAPNLRMPAVLQVARSRPAGGLC
;
A
#
# COMPACT_ATOMS: atom_id res chain seq x y z
N ALA A 1 17.57 -5.72 12.05
CA ALA A 1 16.86 -6.53 11.04
C ALA A 1 16.55 -7.94 11.55
N GLU A 2 17.55 -8.69 12.03
CA GLU A 2 17.38 -10.10 12.44
C GLU A 2 16.33 -10.33 13.54
N ALA A 3 16.30 -9.50 14.60
CA ALA A 3 15.30 -9.65 15.66
C ALA A 3 13.85 -9.49 15.17
N ALA A 4 13.62 -8.65 14.15
CA ALA A 4 12.29 -8.49 13.55
C ALA A 4 11.92 -9.71 12.70
N LEU A 5 12.89 -10.25 11.94
CA LEU A 5 12.71 -11.49 11.18
C LEU A 5 12.39 -12.67 12.11
N GLY A 6 13.09 -12.80 13.25
CA GLY A 6 12.81 -13.83 14.24
C GLY A 6 11.38 -13.79 14.79
N ARG A 7 10.87 -12.60 15.11
CA ARG A 7 9.46 -12.44 15.53
C ARG A 7 8.47 -12.80 14.43
N LEU A 8 8.76 -12.45 13.18
CA LEU A 8 7.90 -12.77 12.05
C LEU A 8 7.86 -14.27 11.77
N ILE A 9 9.02 -14.95 11.85
CA ILE A 9 9.10 -16.42 11.76
C ILE A 9 8.27 -17.07 12.85
N ALA A 10 8.40 -16.61 14.10
CA ALA A 10 7.60 -17.13 15.22
C ALA A 10 6.09 -16.92 14.99
N ALA A 11 5.68 -15.71 14.57
CA ALA A 11 4.28 -15.41 14.25
C ALA A 11 3.72 -16.25 13.09
N CYS A 12 4.58 -16.69 12.16
CA CYS A 12 4.22 -17.56 11.05
C CYS A 12 4.20 -19.06 11.41
N GLY A 13 4.58 -19.42 12.64
CA GLY A 13 4.55 -20.80 13.16
C GLY A 13 5.92 -21.50 13.23
N GLY A 14 7.02 -20.75 13.19
CA GLY A 14 8.39 -21.29 13.24
C GLY A 14 9.04 -21.43 11.86
N PRO A 15 10.31 -21.86 11.79
CA PRO A 15 11.05 -21.97 10.53
C PRO A 15 10.51 -23.09 9.64
N GLY A 16 10.47 -22.87 8.31
CA GLY A 16 10.05 -23.87 7.33
C GLY A 16 9.57 -23.26 6.01
N GLU A 17 9.36 -24.08 4.99
CA GLU A 17 8.97 -23.64 3.64
C GLU A 17 7.66 -22.85 3.63
N ARG A 18 6.66 -23.33 4.39
CA ARG A 18 5.37 -22.62 4.52
C ARG A 18 5.55 -21.22 5.11
N THR A 19 6.44 -21.08 6.09
CA THR A 19 6.76 -19.78 6.70
C THR A 19 7.50 -18.89 5.71
N ALA A 20 8.49 -19.42 4.99
CA ALA A 20 9.18 -18.68 3.93
C ALA A 20 8.21 -18.18 2.85
N ALA A 21 7.28 -19.04 2.41
CA ALA A 21 6.25 -18.67 1.43
C ALA A 21 5.32 -17.56 1.96
N ARG A 22 4.86 -17.67 3.22
CA ARG A 22 4.05 -16.62 3.86
C ARG A 22 4.78 -15.30 3.96
N ILE A 23 6.03 -15.32 4.44
CA ILE A 23 6.87 -14.12 4.56
C ILE A 23 7.10 -13.51 3.18
N GLY A 24 7.39 -14.33 2.17
CA GLY A 24 7.54 -13.88 0.79
C GLY A 24 6.28 -13.16 0.26
N LEU A 25 5.10 -13.71 0.54
CA LEU A 25 3.82 -13.07 0.18
C LEU A 25 3.62 -11.74 0.92
N LEU A 26 3.93 -11.67 2.21
CA LEU A 26 3.82 -10.44 3.01
C LEU A 26 4.76 -9.36 2.48
N VAL A 27 6.02 -9.70 2.22
CA VAL A 27 7.03 -8.76 1.70
C VAL A 27 6.64 -8.25 0.31
N GLN A 28 6.18 -9.13 -0.59
CA GLN A 28 5.72 -8.73 -1.93
C GLN A 28 4.51 -7.77 -1.89
N ALA A 29 3.66 -7.90 -0.88
CA ALA A 29 2.48 -7.05 -0.71
C ALA A 29 2.76 -5.71 -0.01
N CYS A 30 3.91 -5.56 0.67
CA CYS A 30 4.23 -4.37 1.46
C CYS A 30 4.14 -3.07 0.64
N ASP A 31 4.87 -2.99 -0.47
CA ASP A 31 4.95 -1.76 -1.27
C ASP A 31 3.62 -1.43 -1.95
N ALA A 32 2.91 -2.44 -2.46
CA ALA A 32 1.59 -2.23 -3.05
C ALA A 32 0.57 -1.69 -2.03
N THR A 33 0.65 -2.19 -0.78
CA THR A 33 -0.23 -1.76 0.31
C THR A 33 0.16 -0.36 0.80
N ALA A 34 1.45 -0.07 0.94
CA ALA A 34 1.95 1.27 1.27
C ALA A 34 1.57 2.29 0.18
N GLY A 35 1.67 1.92 -1.09
CA GLY A 35 1.17 2.70 -2.22
C GLY A 35 -0.33 2.95 -2.12
N LEU A 36 -1.14 1.91 -1.83
CA LEU A 36 -2.58 2.05 -1.68
C LEU A 36 -2.95 3.06 -0.58
N ILE A 37 -2.33 2.89 0.59
CA ILE A 37 -2.51 3.77 1.74
C ILE A 37 -2.10 5.20 1.38
N GLY A 38 -0.90 5.37 0.83
CA GLY A 38 -0.33 6.67 0.49
C GLY A 38 -1.17 7.44 -0.53
N ASN A 39 -1.58 6.80 -1.62
CA ASN A 39 -2.41 7.47 -2.64
C ASN A 39 -3.78 7.87 -2.11
N ARG A 40 -4.44 7.00 -1.33
CA ARG A 40 -5.75 7.32 -0.74
C ARG A 40 -5.64 8.43 0.30
N LEU A 41 -4.60 8.41 1.14
CA LEU A 41 -4.36 9.46 2.12
C LEU A 41 -4.06 10.80 1.43
N PHE A 42 -3.18 10.79 0.43
CA PHE A 42 -2.89 11.98 -0.37
C PHE A 42 -4.15 12.57 -1.01
N ALA A 43 -5.00 11.72 -1.61
CA ALA A 43 -6.28 12.14 -2.17
C ALA A 43 -7.20 12.76 -1.10
N SER A 44 -7.34 12.11 0.06
CA SER A 44 -8.16 12.60 1.16
C SER A 44 -7.68 13.93 1.72
N LEU A 45 -6.37 14.18 1.75
CA LEU A 45 -5.80 15.40 2.33
C LEU A 45 -5.70 16.57 1.34
N THR A 46 -5.69 16.29 0.04
CA THR A 46 -5.53 17.32 -1.01
C THR A 46 -6.80 17.57 -1.83
N GLY A 47 -7.79 16.68 -1.75
CA GLY A 47 -8.98 16.70 -2.61
C GLY A 47 -8.73 16.22 -4.05
N LYS A 48 -7.49 15.81 -4.39
CA LYS A 48 -7.17 15.25 -5.70
C LYS A 48 -7.65 13.80 -5.82
N PRO A 49 -7.89 13.27 -7.03
CA PRO A 49 -8.22 11.86 -7.22
C PRO A 49 -7.10 10.93 -6.71
N ALA A 50 -7.47 9.79 -6.13
CA ALA A 50 -6.50 8.76 -5.76
C ALA A 50 -5.98 8.04 -7.01
N GLU A 51 -4.66 7.93 -7.13
CA GLU A 51 -4.04 7.12 -8.19
C GLU A 51 -4.00 5.64 -7.77
N GLN A 52 -3.92 4.76 -8.78
CA GLN A 52 -3.74 3.32 -8.53
C GLN A 52 -2.29 3.02 -8.14
N PRO A 53 -2.04 2.22 -7.09
CA PRO A 53 -0.69 2.01 -6.60
C PRO A 53 0.14 1.08 -7.49
N VAL A 54 -0.46 0.06 -8.09
CA VAL A 54 0.24 -0.88 -8.99
C VAL A 54 -0.29 -0.70 -10.40
N LEU A 55 0.61 -0.51 -11.36
CA LEU A 55 0.23 -0.15 -12.74
C LEU A 55 -0.01 -1.38 -13.62
N ALA A 56 0.75 -2.45 -13.41
CA ALA A 56 0.72 -3.68 -14.18
C ALA A 56 1.14 -4.90 -13.35
N THR A 57 0.85 -6.09 -13.85
CA THR A 57 1.39 -7.36 -13.32
C THR A 57 2.14 -8.12 -14.40
N ARG A 58 3.18 -8.85 -14.04
CA ARG A 58 3.85 -9.78 -14.95
C ARG A 58 3.20 -11.16 -14.87
N ARG A 59 3.05 -11.84 -16.01
CA ARG A 59 2.51 -13.20 -16.12
C ARG A 59 3.40 -14.03 -17.02
N ARG A 60 3.66 -15.29 -16.65
CA ARG A 60 4.36 -16.24 -17.54
C ARG A 60 3.34 -17.04 -18.35
N ILE A 61 3.35 -16.90 -19.67
CA ILE A 61 2.42 -17.55 -20.61
C ILE A 61 3.26 -18.28 -21.66
N GLY A 62 3.15 -19.62 -21.73
CA GLY A 62 3.94 -20.41 -22.67
C GLY A 62 5.46 -20.30 -22.49
N GLY A 63 5.93 -19.95 -21.27
CA GLY A 63 7.34 -19.69 -20.98
C GLY A 63 7.75 -18.21 -21.05
N GLU A 64 6.96 -17.38 -21.73
CA GLU A 64 7.25 -15.96 -21.94
C GLU A 64 6.68 -15.07 -20.84
N ASP A 65 7.42 -14.03 -20.46
CA ASP A 65 6.95 -13.02 -19.51
C ASP A 65 6.15 -11.92 -20.24
N VAL A 66 4.88 -11.80 -19.90
CA VAL A 66 3.93 -10.83 -20.45
C VAL A 66 3.54 -9.82 -19.37
N THR A 67 3.71 -8.54 -19.66
CA THR A 67 3.21 -7.44 -18.82
C THR A 67 1.73 -7.20 -19.12
N VAL A 68 0.90 -7.24 -18.08
CA VAL A 68 -0.54 -7.03 -18.17
C VAL A 68 -0.92 -5.77 -17.39
N PRO A 69 -1.42 -4.71 -18.04
CA PRO A 69 -1.90 -3.51 -17.37
C PRO A 69 -3.03 -3.82 -16.38
N LEU A 70 -3.06 -3.08 -15.28
CA LEU A 70 -4.09 -3.17 -14.23
C LEU A 70 -5.02 -1.95 -14.20
N THR A 71 -4.99 -1.08 -15.22
CA THR A 71 -5.81 0.12 -15.31
C THR A 71 -7.29 -0.18 -15.03
N GLY A 72 -7.85 0.47 -14.01
CA GLY A 72 -9.24 0.29 -13.59
C GLY A 72 -9.52 -0.99 -12.79
N THR A 73 -8.54 -1.89 -12.66
CA THR A 73 -8.61 -3.12 -11.85
C THR A 73 -7.34 -3.26 -10.99
N PRO A 74 -7.14 -2.38 -9.98
CA PRO A 74 -5.87 -2.30 -9.24
C PRO A 74 -5.52 -3.57 -8.47
N PHE A 75 -6.51 -4.43 -8.23
CA PHE A 75 -6.34 -5.75 -7.61
C PHE A 75 -6.39 -6.90 -8.62
N GLY A 76 -6.37 -6.62 -9.92
CA GLY A 76 -6.64 -7.60 -10.96
C GLY A 76 -8.07 -8.13 -10.94
N ALA A 77 -8.34 -9.12 -11.79
CA ALA A 77 -9.66 -9.75 -11.94
C ALA A 77 -9.53 -11.23 -12.33
N GLY A 78 -10.64 -11.96 -12.20
CA GLY A 78 -10.73 -13.36 -12.58
C GLY A 78 -9.84 -14.28 -11.72
N PRO A 79 -9.32 -15.39 -12.28
CA PRO A 79 -8.50 -16.37 -11.56
C PRO A 79 -7.21 -15.82 -10.94
N ARG A 80 -6.80 -14.60 -11.30
CA ARG A 80 -5.59 -13.93 -10.79
C ARG A 80 -5.93 -12.63 -10.07
N ALA A 81 -7.18 -12.44 -9.64
CA ALA A 81 -7.53 -11.38 -8.71
C ALA A 81 -6.73 -11.52 -7.41
N CYS A 82 -6.33 -10.40 -6.83
CA CYS A 82 -5.54 -10.35 -5.62
C CYS A 82 -6.34 -10.96 -4.45
N PRO A 83 -5.86 -12.06 -3.84
CA PRO A 83 -6.56 -12.69 -2.72
C PRO A 83 -6.56 -11.82 -1.46
N GLY A 84 -5.66 -10.83 -1.39
CA GLY A 84 -5.51 -9.91 -0.26
C GLY A 84 -6.29 -8.60 -0.39
N SER A 85 -7.10 -8.39 -1.43
CA SER A 85 -7.75 -7.10 -1.71
C SER A 85 -8.56 -6.57 -0.52
N ARG A 86 -9.41 -7.42 0.08
CA ARG A 86 -10.21 -7.05 1.26
C ARG A 86 -9.35 -6.58 2.44
N HIS A 87 -8.22 -7.24 2.69
CA HIS A 87 -7.32 -6.88 3.78
C HIS A 87 -6.58 -5.56 3.48
N ALA A 88 -6.09 -5.39 2.25
CA ALA A 88 -5.44 -4.16 1.83
C ALA A 88 -6.39 -2.95 1.93
N GLU A 89 -7.65 -3.13 1.52
CA GLU A 89 -8.67 -2.10 1.66
C GLU A 89 -8.99 -1.79 3.11
N ALA A 90 -9.17 -2.80 3.97
CA ALA A 90 -9.41 -2.61 5.39
C ALA A 90 -8.27 -1.85 6.08
N LEU A 91 -7.02 -2.18 5.76
CA LEU A 91 -5.84 -1.46 6.25
C LEU A 91 -5.85 0.00 5.80
N ALA A 92 -6.11 0.26 4.51
CA ALA A 92 -6.17 1.62 4.00
C ALA A 92 -7.30 2.44 4.64
N THR A 93 -8.48 1.85 4.80
CA THR A 93 -9.60 2.48 5.50
C THR A 93 -9.24 2.81 6.94
N GLY A 94 -8.69 1.85 7.70
CA GLY A 94 -8.31 2.09 9.10
C GLY A 94 -7.28 3.21 9.26
N VAL A 95 -6.30 3.32 8.35
CA VAL A 95 -5.33 4.42 8.35
C VAL A 95 -6.00 5.77 8.07
N LEU A 96 -6.88 5.84 7.08
CA LEU A 96 -7.64 7.07 6.76
C LEU A 96 -8.48 7.53 7.95
N GLU A 97 -9.13 6.59 8.64
CA GLU A 97 -9.93 6.85 9.84
C GLU A 97 -9.07 7.38 10.99
N ALA A 98 -7.92 6.73 11.25
CA ALA A 98 -6.98 7.14 12.28
C ALA A 98 -6.39 8.55 12.02
N LEU A 99 -6.26 8.94 10.76
CA LEU A 99 -5.71 10.23 10.33
C LEU A 99 -6.77 11.30 10.04
N ARG A 100 -8.03 11.09 10.43
CA ARG A 100 -9.05 12.15 10.35
C ARG A 100 -8.63 13.36 11.19
N GLY A 101 -8.84 14.56 10.63
CA GLY A 101 -8.45 15.82 11.26
C GLY A 101 -6.95 16.12 11.20
N PHE A 102 -6.18 15.38 10.41
CA PHE A 102 -4.81 15.76 10.05
C PHE A 102 -4.80 16.55 8.73
N ARG A 103 -3.70 17.26 8.50
CA ARG A 103 -3.40 17.97 7.24
C ARG A 103 -1.96 17.69 6.83
N LEU A 104 -1.66 17.79 5.54
CA LEU A 104 -0.27 17.76 5.07
C LEU A 104 0.48 18.99 5.60
N THR A 105 1.72 18.79 6.02
CA THR A 105 2.62 19.88 6.40
C THR A 105 3.46 20.37 5.24
N GLU A 106 3.71 19.51 4.26
CA GLU A 106 4.46 19.83 3.05
C GLU A 106 3.52 20.14 1.87
N ARG A 107 3.94 21.07 1.02
CA ARG A 107 3.15 21.49 -0.16
C ARG A 107 3.36 20.58 -1.37
N GLU A 108 4.51 19.95 -1.46
CA GLU A 108 4.89 19.08 -2.57
C GLU A 108 5.14 17.66 -2.05
N THR A 109 4.75 16.67 -2.84
CA THR A 109 4.91 15.25 -2.49
C THR A 109 5.88 14.61 -3.45
N THR A 110 6.91 13.98 -2.88
CA THR A 110 7.86 13.16 -3.64
C THR A 110 7.31 11.76 -3.82
N TRP A 111 7.69 11.12 -4.93
CA TRP A 111 7.19 9.82 -5.32
C TRP A 111 8.34 8.85 -5.48
N VAL A 112 8.13 7.58 -5.11
CA VAL A 112 9.14 6.54 -5.29
C VAL A 112 9.41 6.34 -6.78
N ALA A 113 10.70 6.35 -7.16
CA ALA A 113 11.15 6.09 -8.52
C ALA A 113 11.08 4.59 -8.84
N ALA A 114 9.87 4.08 -9.07
CA ALA A 114 9.61 2.68 -9.40
C ALA A 114 8.73 2.57 -10.65
N PRO A 115 9.09 1.71 -11.63
CA PRO A 115 8.42 1.67 -12.93
C PRO A 115 6.98 1.14 -12.89
N ASN A 116 6.62 0.36 -11.86
CA ASN A 116 5.32 -0.30 -11.73
C ASN A 116 4.56 0.09 -10.45
N LEU A 117 5.12 1.00 -9.66
CA LEU A 117 4.60 1.38 -8.36
C LEU A 117 4.42 2.89 -8.31
N ARG A 118 3.18 3.33 -8.06
CA ARG A 118 2.84 4.70 -7.74
C ARG A 118 2.68 4.80 -6.23
N MET A 119 3.68 5.32 -5.54
CA MET A 119 3.67 5.43 -4.08
C MET A 119 4.34 6.74 -3.66
N PRO A 120 3.67 7.57 -2.83
CA PRO A 120 4.34 8.69 -2.19
C PRO A 120 5.52 8.17 -1.38
N ALA A 121 6.70 8.77 -1.53
CA ALA A 121 7.87 8.36 -0.76
C ALA A 121 7.67 8.63 0.74
N VAL A 122 7.02 9.75 1.05
CA VAL A 122 6.65 10.14 2.41
C VAL A 122 5.47 11.12 2.37
N LEU A 123 4.60 11.06 3.39
CA LEU A 123 3.57 12.07 3.64
C LEU A 123 3.70 12.57 5.07
N GLN A 124 4.18 13.80 5.23
CA GLN A 124 4.26 14.45 6.54
C GLN A 124 2.92 15.09 6.89
N VAL A 125 2.39 14.74 8.06
CA VAL A 125 1.07 15.18 8.52
C VAL A 125 1.11 15.74 9.94
N ALA A 126 0.31 16.77 10.18
CA ALA A 126 0.11 17.33 11.50
C ALA A 126 -1.38 17.41 11.83
N ARG A 127 -1.73 17.19 13.09
CA ARG A 127 -3.11 17.35 13.56
C ARG A 127 -3.53 18.80 13.36
N SER A 128 -4.67 19.01 12.71
CA SER A 128 -5.32 20.32 12.62
C SER A 128 -5.64 20.80 14.03
N ARG A 129 -5.20 22.01 14.37
CA ARG A 129 -5.67 22.63 15.61
C ARG A 129 -7.18 22.84 15.45
N PRO A 130 -8.00 22.54 16.48
CA PRO A 130 -9.37 23.02 16.47
C PRO A 130 -9.30 24.54 16.27
N ALA A 131 -10.11 25.07 15.36
CA ALA A 131 -10.28 26.51 15.25
C ALA A 131 -10.60 27.02 16.65
N GLY A 132 -9.75 27.90 17.19
CA GLY A 132 -9.95 28.44 18.53
C GLY A 132 -11.36 28.98 18.61
N GLY A 133 -12.14 28.47 19.55
CA GLY A 133 -13.44 29.03 19.89
C GLY A 133 -13.22 30.48 20.31
N LEU A 134 -13.64 31.41 19.47
CA LEU A 134 -13.78 32.81 19.85
C LEU A 134 -14.96 32.85 20.82
N CYS A 135 -14.66 33.16 22.08
CA CYS A 135 -15.63 33.71 23.02
C CYS A 135 -15.89 35.17 22.67
#